data_AF-A0A7S3CVZ2-F1
#
_entry.id   AF-A0A7S3CVZ2-F1
#
_cell.length_a   1.000
_cell.length_b   1.000
_cell.length_c   1.000
_cell.angle_alpha   90.00
_cell.angle_beta   90.00
_cell.angle_gamma   90.00
#
_symmetry.space_group_name_H-M   'P 1'
#
loop_
_entity.id
_entity.type
_entity.pdbx_description
1 polymer ?
#
loop_
_entity_poly.entity_id
_entity_poly.type
_entity_poly.pdbx_seq_one_letter_code
_entity_poly.pdbx_strand_id
1 'polypeptide(L)'
;AAVLATLLASASAFAPAKQSAKTTSLNAFEDELGAQPPLGFYDPFGIVTGEDEERFNRLRYVEIKHGRICMLAFLGQVVTRAGIHLPGAINYSGDSFDSFPNGVA
;
A
#
# COMPACT_ATOMS: atom_id res chain seq x y z
N ALA A 1 16.33 -29.23 -22.90
CA ALA A 1 15.18 -29.66 -22.07
C ALA A 1 14.66 -28.57 -21.10
N ALA A 2 15.45 -27.56 -20.70
CA ALA A 2 15.05 -26.60 -19.65
C ALA A 2 14.11 -25.44 -20.10
N VAL A 3 14.07 -25.10 -21.39
CA VAL A 3 13.28 -23.96 -21.89
C VAL A 3 11.78 -24.27 -22.00
N LEU A 4 11.40 -25.55 -22.08
CA LEU A 4 10.00 -25.94 -22.23
C LEU A 4 9.21 -25.85 -20.91
N ALA A 5 9.90 -25.91 -19.77
CA ALA A 5 9.27 -25.94 -18.44
C ALA A 5 8.77 -24.55 -17.98
N THR A 6 9.40 -23.47 -18.46
CA THR A 6 9.03 -22.10 -18.06
C THR A 6 7.73 -21.62 -18.73
N LEU A 7 7.39 -22.13 -19.91
CA LEU A 7 6.16 -21.79 -20.64
C LEU A 7 4.90 -22.45 -20.04
N LEU A 8 5.03 -23.62 -19.44
CA LEU A 8 3.92 -24.31 -18.76
C LEU A 8 3.57 -23.66 -17.42
N ALA A 9 4.55 -23.05 -16.74
CA ALA A 9 4.32 -22.31 -15.50
C ALA A 9 3.50 -21.02 -15.70
N SER A 10 3.61 -20.39 -16.88
CA SER A 10 2.82 -19.19 -17.22
C SER A 10 1.32 -19.46 -17.44
N ALA A 11 0.92 -20.71 -17.71
CA ALA A 11 -0.47 -21.03 -18.04
C ALA A 11 -1.36 -21.25 -16.79
N SER A 12 -0.81 -21.74 -15.67
CA SER A 12 -1.60 -21.97 -14.45
C SER A 12 -1.85 -20.70 -13.64
N ALA A 13 -1.08 -19.63 -13.88
CA ALA A 13 -1.21 -18.35 -13.17
C ALA A 13 -2.45 -17.53 -13.60
N PHE A 14 -3.12 -17.92 -14.69
CA PHE A 14 -4.27 -17.21 -15.27
C PHE A 14 -5.57 -18.04 -15.31
N ALA A 15 -5.67 -19.11 -14.52
CA ALA A 15 -6.93 -19.85 -14.40
C ALA A 15 -7.94 -19.06 -13.53
N PRO A 16 -9.18 -18.80 -13.99
CA PRO A 16 -10.18 -18.11 -13.17
C PRO A 16 -10.59 -19.01 -11.99
N ALA A 17 -10.27 -18.58 -10.77
CA ALA A 17 -10.70 -19.26 -9.55
C ALA A 17 -12.24 -19.18 -9.43
N LYS A 18 -12.90 -20.33 -9.27
CA LYS A 18 -14.34 -20.38 -8.98
C LYS A 18 -14.60 -19.78 -7.59
N GLN A 19 -15.11 -18.56 -7.53
CA GLN A 19 -15.54 -17.95 -6.27
C GLN A 19 -16.86 -18.59 -5.84
N SER A 20 -16.83 -19.33 -4.73
CA SER A 20 -18.04 -19.84 -4.08
C SER A 20 -18.75 -18.67 -3.40
N ALA A 21 -20.03 -18.46 -3.74
CA ALA A 21 -20.84 -17.44 -3.10
C ALA A 21 -20.98 -17.72 -1.60
N LYS A 22 -20.53 -16.79 -0.74
CA LYS A 22 -20.73 -16.85 0.71
C LYS A 22 -21.90 -15.93 1.12
N THR A 23 -22.77 -16.45 1.96
CA THR A 23 -24.00 -15.81 2.45
C THR A 23 -23.72 -14.68 3.45
N THR A 24 -24.36 -13.55 3.23
CA THR A 24 -24.27 -12.28 3.98
C THR A 24 -25.03 -12.34 5.31
N SER A 25 -24.41 -11.95 6.44
CA SER A 25 -25.05 -11.11 7.50
C SER A 25 -24.30 -10.96 8.83
N LEU A 26 -23.23 -11.72 9.13
CA LEU A 26 -22.47 -11.53 10.39
C LEU A 26 -20.93 -11.50 10.27
N ASN A 27 -20.38 -11.82 9.09
CA ASN A 27 -18.94 -11.85 8.79
C ASN A 27 -18.54 -10.81 7.72
N ALA A 28 -19.16 -9.63 7.73
CA ALA A 28 -19.24 -8.78 6.54
C ALA A 28 -17.90 -8.20 6.05
N PHE A 29 -16.85 -8.14 6.88
CA PHE A 29 -15.57 -7.50 6.53
C PHE A 29 -14.33 -8.34 6.85
N GLU A 30 -14.47 -9.59 7.31
CA GLU A 30 -13.31 -10.43 7.68
C GLU A 30 -12.53 -10.98 6.48
N ASP A 31 -13.21 -11.11 5.33
CA ASP A 31 -12.61 -11.52 4.05
C ASP A 31 -12.15 -10.31 3.20
N GLU A 32 -12.22 -9.07 3.73
CA GLU A 32 -11.84 -7.86 2.98
C GLU A 32 -10.32 -7.63 2.93
N LEU A 33 -9.89 -6.95 1.86
CA LEU A 33 -8.48 -6.61 1.64
C LEU A 33 -7.92 -5.80 2.81
N GLY A 34 -6.96 -6.38 3.54
CA GLY A 34 -6.31 -5.76 4.70
C GLY A 34 -6.31 -6.67 5.93
N ALA A 35 -7.29 -7.58 6.04
CA ALA A 35 -7.30 -8.61 7.07
C ALA A 35 -6.26 -9.69 6.74
N GLN A 36 -5.12 -9.68 7.44
CA GLN A 36 -4.04 -10.65 7.25
C GLN A 36 -3.72 -11.38 8.57
N PRO A 37 -3.40 -12.69 8.53
CA PRO A 37 -2.88 -13.38 9.71
C PRO A 37 -1.60 -12.70 10.22
N PRO A 38 -1.35 -12.61 11.54
CA PRO A 38 -1.99 -13.33 12.65
C PRO A 38 -3.21 -12.63 13.28
N LEU A 39 -3.51 -11.38 12.89
CA LEU A 39 -4.53 -10.57 13.56
C LEU A 39 -5.92 -10.66 12.89
N GLY A 40 -5.99 -10.97 11.59
CA GLY A 40 -7.26 -11.03 10.88
C GLY A 40 -7.96 -9.68 10.84
N PHE A 41 -9.29 -9.65 11.04
CA PHE A 41 -10.06 -8.42 11.14
C PHE A 41 -9.82 -7.73 12.49
N TYR A 42 -9.15 -6.58 12.46
CA TYR A 42 -8.75 -5.86 13.65
C TYR A 42 -9.47 -4.51 13.76
N ASP A 43 -10.53 -4.47 14.55
CA ASP A 43 -11.26 -3.24 14.92
C ASP A 43 -11.56 -3.22 16.43
N PRO A 44 -10.58 -2.81 17.28
CA PRO A 44 -10.75 -2.81 18.73
C PRO A 44 -11.68 -1.69 19.24
N PHE A 45 -11.97 -0.69 18.41
CA PHE A 45 -12.77 0.49 18.78
C PHE A 45 -14.17 0.48 18.16
N GLY A 46 -14.51 -0.54 17.38
CA GLY A 46 -15.80 -0.66 16.73
C GLY A 46 -16.07 0.46 15.73
N ILE A 47 -15.02 0.99 15.10
CA ILE A 47 -15.13 2.08 14.14
C ILE A 47 -15.92 1.63 12.91
N VAL A 48 -15.93 0.33 12.59
CA VAL A 48 -16.63 -0.21 11.42
C VAL A 48 -17.94 -0.90 11.83
N THR A 49 -18.12 -1.22 13.11
CA THR A 49 -19.31 -1.92 13.60
C THR A 49 -20.53 -0.99 13.67
N GLY A 50 -21.45 -1.13 12.71
CA GLY A 50 -22.73 -0.40 12.67
C GLY A 50 -22.78 0.78 11.69
N GLU A 51 -21.77 0.95 10.85
CA GLU A 51 -21.71 2.03 9.86
C GLU A 51 -22.09 1.56 8.43
N ASP A 52 -22.66 2.48 7.64
CA ASP A 52 -22.99 2.24 6.23
C ASP A 52 -21.75 1.89 5.38
N GLU A 53 -21.94 1.06 4.36
CA GLU A 53 -20.89 0.61 3.41
C GLU A 53 -20.10 1.78 2.78
N GLU A 54 -20.74 2.93 2.57
CA GLU A 54 -20.09 4.15 2.07
C GLU A 54 -18.99 4.67 3.01
N ARG A 55 -19.20 4.57 4.33
CA ARG A 55 -18.21 5.03 5.33
C ARG A 55 -17.00 4.10 5.35
N PHE A 56 -17.24 2.79 5.24
CA PHE A 56 -16.17 1.79 5.11
C PHE A 56 -15.31 2.03 3.86
N ASN A 57 -15.94 2.23 2.69
CA ASN A 57 -15.22 2.52 1.45
C ASN A 57 -14.39 3.81 1.55
N ARG A 58 -14.90 4.84 2.24
CA ARG A 58 -14.14 6.06 2.51
C ARG A 58 -12.94 5.81 3.43
N LEU A 59 -13.12 5.06 4.51
CA LEU A 59 -12.03 4.73 5.45
C LEU A 59 -10.91 3.96 4.74
N ARG A 60 -11.26 3.00 3.88
CA ARG A 60 -10.28 2.27 3.07
C ARG A 60 -9.54 3.17 2.07
N TYR A 61 -10.24 4.11 1.44
CA TYR A 61 -9.59 5.09 0.58
C TYR A 61 -8.60 5.96 1.35
N VAL A 62 -8.99 6.40 2.55
CA VAL A 62 -8.13 7.19 3.45
C VAL A 62 -6.91 6.38 3.87
N GLU A 63 -7.08 5.11 4.25
CA GLU A 63 -5.99 4.21 4.61
C GLU A 63 -4.98 4.05 3.46
N ILE A 64 -5.45 3.73 2.25
CA ILE A 64 -4.57 3.56 1.07
C ILE A 64 -3.82 4.86 0.75
N LYS A 65 -4.50 6.01 0.85
CA LYS A 65 -3.86 7.31 0.60
C LYS A 65 -2.74 7.58 1.61
N HIS A 66 -2.99 7.35 2.90
CA HIS A 66 -1.97 7.52 3.93
C HIS A 66 -0.83 6.52 3.77
N GLY A 67 -1.13 5.25 3.51
CA GLY A 67 -0.12 4.22 3.25
C GLY A 67 0.83 4.59 2.11
N ARG A 68 0.29 5.09 0.98
CA ARG A 68 1.12 5.56 -0.15
C ARG A 68 2.00 6.75 0.22
N ILE A 69 1.46 7.72 0.96
CA ILE A 69 2.23 8.88 1.43
C ILE A 69 3.36 8.40 2.37
N CYS A 70 3.07 7.49 3.30
CA CYS A 70 4.06 6.95 4.22
C CYS A 70 5.16 6.16 3.50
N MET A 71 4.83 5.36 2.48
CA MET A 71 5.84 4.64 1.68
C MET A 71 6.79 5.60 0.97
N LEU A 72 6.26 6.66 0.34
CA LEU A 72 7.07 7.68 -0.32
C LEU A 72 7.89 8.51 0.69
N ALA A 73 7.30 8.86 1.83
CA ALA A 73 7.99 9.61 2.88
C ALA A 73 9.15 8.80 3.49
N PHE A 74 8.94 7.50 3.77
CA PHE A 74 9.99 6.64 4.30
C PHE A 74 11.13 6.45 3.30
N LEU A 75 10.80 6.12 2.04
CA LEU A 75 11.81 5.99 0.99
C LEU A 75 12.56 7.31 0.76
N GLY A 76 11.83 8.43 0.70
CA GLY A 76 12.41 9.77 0.56
C GLY A 76 13.42 10.07 1.66
N GLN A 77 13.07 9.81 2.92
CA GLN A 77 13.97 10.04 4.04
C GLN A 77 15.21 9.13 4.02
N VAL A 78 15.06 7.88 3.56
CA VAL A 78 16.22 6.98 3.40
C VAL A 78 17.16 7.49 2.32
N VAL A 79 16.63 7.93 1.17
CA VAL A 79 17.41 8.40 0.01
C VAL A 79 18.12 9.72 0.31
N THR A 80 17.42 10.71 0.90
CA THR A 80 18.01 12.00 1.25
C THR A 80 19.07 11.87 2.35
N ARG A 81 18.84 10.98 3.33
CA ARG A 81 19.82 10.69 4.38
C ARG A 81 21.03 9.88 3.89
N ALA A 82 20.87 9.14 2.79
CA ALA A 82 21.99 8.50 2.08
C ALA A 82 22.83 9.51 1.27
N GLY A 83 22.45 10.79 1.23
CA GLY A 83 23.19 11.85 0.52
C GLY A 83 22.96 11.85 -0.99
N ILE A 84 21.92 11.16 -1.46
CA ILE A 84 21.57 11.10 -2.88
C ILE A 84 20.65 12.28 -3.19
N HIS A 85 21.26 13.37 -3.67
CA HIS A 85 20.57 14.57 -4.11
C HIS A 85 20.59 14.69 -5.63
N LEU A 86 19.61 15.39 -6.18
CA LEU A 86 19.60 15.69 -7.62
C LEU A 86 20.75 16.66 -7.94
N PRO A 87 21.50 16.43 -9.05
CA PRO A 87 22.53 17.38 -9.46
C PRO A 87 21.88 18.65 -10.00
N GLY A 88 22.34 19.81 -9.52
CA GLY A 88 21.92 21.12 -10.02
C GLY A 88 21.53 22.11 -8.91
N ALA A 89 21.04 23.27 -9.35
CA ALA A 89 20.45 24.28 -8.47
C ALA A 89 18.94 24.06 -8.34
N ILE A 90 18.41 24.16 -7.13
CA ILE A 90 16.97 24.09 -6.86
C ILE A 90 16.23 25.34 -7.37
N ASN A 91 16.95 26.47 -7.44
CA ASN A 91 16.41 27.76 -7.84
C ASN A 91 17.37 28.52 -8.77
N TYR A 92 16.85 29.57 -9.40
CA TYR A 92 17.65 30.48 -10.24
C TYR A 92 18.66 31.32 -9.45
N SER A 93 18.57 31.31 -8.11
CA SER A 93 19.50 31.96 -7.19
C SER A 93 20.80 31.16 -6.99
N GLY A 94 20.85 29.91 -7.45
CA GLY A 94 22.04 29.05 -7.39
C GLY A 94 22.14 28.17 -6.15
N ASP A 95 21.10 28.06 -5.33
CA ASP A 95 21.11 27.17 -4.17
C ASP A 95 21.11 25.70 -4.64
N SER A 96 22.07 24.89 -4.20
CA SER A 96 22.17 23.47 -4.56
C SER A 96 21.20 22.60 -3.75
N PHE A 97 20.74 21.47 -4.30
CA PHE A 97 19.87 20.53 -3.56
C PHE A 97 20.47 19.97 -2.25
N ASP A 98 21.79 20.04 -2.08
CA ASP A 98 22.52 19.59 -0.88
C ASP A 98 22.56 20.64 0.25
N SER A 99 22.18 21.89 -0.01
CA SER A 99 22.21 22.94 1.02
C SER A 99 21.03 22.88 2.00
N PHE A 100 20.01 22.06 1.72
CA PHE A 100 18.84 21.91 2.56
C PHE A 100 19.02 20.73 3.53
N PRO A 101 18.79 20.94 4.84
CA PRO A 101 18.98 19.89 5.83
C PRO A 101 17.93 18.78 5.73
N ASN A 102 18.31 17.57 6.15
CA ASN A 102 17.44 16.40 6.17
C ASN A 102 16.52 16.37 7.40
N GLY A 103 15.26 15.97 7.23
CA GLY A 103 14.29 15.75 8.31
C GLY A 103 13.22 16.85 8.39
N VAL A 104 12.78 17.18 9.61
CA VAL A 104 11.88 18.32 9.86
C VAL A 104 12.74 19.58 9.78
N ALA A 105 12.88 20.11 8.57
CA ALA A 105 13.47 21.41 8.29
C ALA A 105 12.42 22.52 8.51
#